data_AF-A0A051UHL0-F1
#
_entry.id   AF-A0A051UHL0-F1
#
_cell.length_a   1.000
_cell.length_b   1.000
_cell.length_c   1.000
_cell.angle_alpha   90.00
_cell.angle_beta   90.00
_cell.angle_gamma   90.00
#
_symmetry.space_group_name_H-M   'P 1'
#
loop_
_entity.id
_entity.type
_entity.pdbx_description
1 polymer ?
#
loop_
_entity_poly.entity_id
_entity_poly.type
_entity_poly.pdbx_seq_one_letter_code
_entity_poly.pdbx_strand_id
1 'polypeptide(L)' 'MKKKVEIEVDVDLVDEAIRRFHLLDAREAVNLALRTLLHDGDSVEQDDAYDEFSDLSAWQPHRNGGGAP' A
#
# COMPACT_ATOMS: atom_id res chain seq x y z
N MET A 1 -22.46 -14.46 -1.56
CA MET A 1 -23.38 -14.75 -0.45
C MET A 1 -22.75 -14.23 0.83
N LYS A 2 -23.44 -13.39 1.62
CA LYS A 2 -22.88 -12.85 2.87
C LYS A 2 -23.46 -13.65 4.04
N LYS A 3 -22.61 -14.30 4.83
CA LYS A 3 -23.00 -14.92 6.11
C LYS A 3 -22.62 -13.98 7.24
N LYS A 4 -23.49 -13.82 8.24
CA LYS A 4 -23.13 -13.11 9.47
C LYS A 4 -22.22 -14.02 10.28
N VAL A 5 -21.04 -13.52 10.64
CA VAL A 5 -20.08 -14.21 11.51
C VAL A 5 -19.81 -13.26 12.67
N GLU A 6 -19.86 -13.79 13.90
CA GLU A 6 -19.59 -13.03 15.11
C GLU A 6 -18.18 -13.41 15.58
N ILE A 7 -17.30 -12.42 15.69
CA ILE A 7 -15.90 -12.57 16.09
C ILE A 7 -15.54 -11.45 17.07
N GLU A 8 -14.68 -11.76 18.04
CA GLU A 8 -14.09 -10.76 18.92
C GLU A 8 -12.80 -10.25 18.29
N VAL A 9 -12.64 -8.93 18.23
CA VAL A 9 -11.49 -8.27 17.61
C VAL A 9 -11.05 -7.12 18.52
N ASP A 10 -9.75 -6.90 18.61
CA ASP A 10 -9.18 -5.75 19.30
C ASP A 10 -9.63 -4.44 18.61
N VAL A 11 -10.27 -3.57 19.38
CA VAL A 11 -10.81 -2.30 18.89
C VAL A 11 -9.70 -1.33 18.47
N ASP A 12 -8.55 -1.34 19.16
CA ASP A 12 -7.45 -0.44 18.87
C ASP A 12 -6.80 -0.79 17.52
N LEU A 13 -6.73 -2.10 17.19
CA LEU A 13 -6.26 -2.56 15.89
C LEU A 13 -7.21 -2.19 14.76
N VAL A 14 -8.52 -2.27 15.02
CA VAL A 14 -9.55 -1.89 14.04
C VAL A 14 -9.50 -0.39 13.78
N ASP A 15 -9.41 0.42 14.83
CA ASP A 15 -9.34 1.88 14.70
C ASP A 15 -8.06 2.33 14.00
N GLU A 16 -6.91 1.71 14.28
CA GLU A 16 -5.68 2.01 13.56
C GLU A 16 -5.78 1.59 12.08
N ALA A 17 -6.40 0.45 11.77
CA ALA A 17 -6.64 0.04 10.39
C ALA A 17 -7.58 1.01 9.65
N ILE A 18 -8.65 1.44 10.31
CA ILE A 18 -9.57 2.45 9.77
C ILE A 18 -8.82 3.75 9.49
N ARG A 19 -7.99 4.22 10.43
CA ARG A 19 -7.22 5.46 10.28
C ARG A 19 -6.17 5.34 9.17
N ARG A 20 -5.41 4.25 9.15
CA ARG A 20 -4.29 4.04 8.22
C ARG A 20 -4.73 3.80 6.78
N PHE A 21 -5.86 3.12 6.60
CA PHE A 21 -6.39 2.77 5.27
C PHE A 21 -7.63 3.59 4.88
N HIS A 22 -7.99 4.61 5.67
CA HIS A 22 -9.14 5.50 5.45
C HIS A 22 -10.47 4.76 5.20
N LEU A 23 -10.75 3.76 6.03
CA LEU A 23 -11.92 2.90 5.88
C LEU A 23 -13.14 3.49 6.60
N LEU A 24 -14.33 3.03 6.24
CA LEU A 24 -15.58 3.55 6.79
C LEU A 24 -16.03 2.83 8.06
N ASP A 25 -15.67 1.55 8.21
CA ASP A 25 -16.21 0.69 9.26
C ASP A 25 -15.28 -0.51 9.55
N ALA A 26 -15.41 -1.10 10.74
CA ALA A 26 -14.72 -2.30 11.18
C ALA A 26 -14.92 -3.47 10.22
N ARG A 27 -16.13 -3.59 9.66
CA ARG A 27 -16.44 -4.61 8.64
C ARG A 27 -15.54 -4.47 7.41
N GLU A 28 -15.26 -3.24 7.01
CA GLU A 28 -14.43 -2.95 5.85
C GLU A 28 -12.96 -3.22 6.16
N ALA A 29 -12.49 -2.84 7.35
CA ALA A 29 -11.15 -3.16 7.85
C ALA A 29 -10.89 -4.68 7.88
N VAL A 30 -11.80 -5.46 8.45
CA VAL A 30 -11.68 -6.92 8.51
C VAL A 30 -11.71 -7.54 7.11
N ASN A 31 -12.59 -7.06 6.23
CA ASN A 31 -12.67 -7.57 4.86
C ASN A 31 -11.42 -7.21 4.04
N LEU A 32 -10.84 -6.03 4.24
CA LEU A 32 -9.58 -5.64 3.62
C LEU A 32 -8.44 -6.54 4.11
N ALA A 33 -8.29 -6.71 5.43
CA ALA A 33 -7.27 -7.57 6.01
C ALA A 33 -7.36 -9.01 5.50
N LEU A 34 -8.56 -9.60 5.48
CA LEU A 34 -8.77 -10.95 4.95
C LEU A 34 -8.44 -11.05 3.46
N ARG A 35 -8.75 -10.02 2.66
CA ARG A 35 -8.40 -9.99 1.24
C ARG A 35 -6.90 -9.90 1.03
N THR A 36 -6.20 -9.06 1.79
CA THR A 36 -4.75 -8.96 1.74
C THR A 36 -4.10 -10.29 2.10
N LEU A 37 -4.52 -10.93 3.20
CA LEU A 37 -3.99 -12.24 3.60
C LEU A 37 -4.21 -13.34 2.53
N LEU A 38 -5.36 -13.32 1.86
CA LEU A 38 -5.65 -14.27 0.77
C LEU A 38 -4.93 -13.92 -0.54
N HIS A 39 -4.58 -12.65 -0.75
CA HIS A 39 -3.90 -12.18 -1.95
C HIS A 39 -2.38 -12.31 -1.85
N ASP A 40 -1.80 -12.07 -0.68
CA ASP A 40 -0.37 -12.32 -0.39
C ASP A 40 -0.03 -13.81 -0.45
N GLY A 41 -1.00 -14.70 -0.17
CA GLY A 41 -0.85 -16.14 -0.41
C GLY A 41 -0.63 -16.51 -1.89
N ASP A 42 -1.00 -15.61 -2.81
CA ASP A 42 -0.81 -15.73 -4.27
C ASP A 42 0.34 -14.83 -4.78
N SER A 43 0.89 -13.96 -3.94
CA SER A 43 1.82 -12.88 -4.34
C SER A 43 3.20 -12.97 -3.69
N VAL A 44 3.65 -14.17 -3.31
CA VAL A 44 5.03 -14.41 -2.84
C VAL A 44 6.08 -14.32 -3.97
N GLU A 45 5.81 -13.54 -5.02
CA GLU A 45 6.76 -13.14 -6.07
C GLU A 45 6.42 -11.73 -6.58
N GLN A 46 6.52 -10.71 -5.73
CA GLN A 46 6.86 -9.36 -6.21
C GLN A 46 8.28 -9.09 -5.78
N ASP A 47 9.16 -9.74 -6.55
CA ASP A 47 10.58 -9.46 -6.63
C ASP A 47 10.79 -7.97 -6.94
N ASP A 48 11.84 -7.43 -6.34
CA ASP A 48 12.25 -6.03 -6.31
C ASP A 48 12.52 -5.42 -7.71
N ALA A 49 11.48 -5.18 -8.50
CA ALA A 49 11.59 -4.35 -9.70
C ALA A 49 11.55 -2.86 -9.29
N TYR A 50 12.72 -2.35 -8.89
CA TYR A 50 13.03 -0.92 -8.92
C TYR A 50 12.60 -0.35 -10.29
N ASP A 51 11.53 0.44 -10.32
CA ASP A 51 11.05 1.09 -11.55
C ASP A 51 11.79 2.41 -11.73
N GLU A 52 12.77 2.41 -12.64
CA GLU A 52 13.66 3.54 -12.97
C GLU A 52 12.89 4.77 -13.53
N PHE A 53 11.57 4.67 -13.69
CA PHE A 53 10.67 5.74 -14.11
C PHE A 53 10.10 6.61 -12.96
N SER A 54 10.29 6.21 -11.69
CA SER A 54 9.85 7.01 -10.52
C SER A 54 10.86 8.07 -10.08
N ASP A 55 12.08 8.04 -10.60
CA ASP A 55 13.11 9.00 -10.27
C ASP A 55 12.90 10.31 -11.07
N LEU A 56 12.21 11.28 -10.46
CA LEU A 56 11.99 12.61 -11.02
C LEU A 56 13.29 13.39 -11.31
N SER A 57 14.44 12.87 -10.86
CA SER A 57 15.76 13.40 -11.21
C SER A 57 16.12 13.17 -12.68
N ALA A 58 15.54 12.19 -13.37
CA ALA A 58 15.79 11.89 -14.79
C ALA A 58 15.31 12.99 -15.76
N TRP A 59 14.42 13.89 -15.30
CA TRP A 59 13.90 15.02 -16.08
C TRP A 59 14.58 16.36 -15.76
N GLN A 60 15.59 16.37 -14.89
CA GLN A 60 16.32 17.61 -14.59
C GLN A 60 17.32 17.90 -15.73
N PRO A 61 17.12 18.96 -16.53
CA PRO A 61 18.13 19.37 -17.49
C PRO A 61 19.37 19.79 -16.72
N HIS A 62 20.51 19.16 -17.00
CA HIS A 62 21.80 19.50 -16.42
C HIS A 62 22.14 20.96 -16.76
N ARG A 63 21.73 21.89 -15.90
CA ARG A 63 22.19 23.27 -15.93
C ARG A 63 23.53 23.34 -15.21
N ASN A 64 24.61 23.15 -15.96
CA ASN A 64 25.84 23.87 -15.66
C ASN A 64 26.50 24.32 -16.96
N GLY A 65 26.20 25.55 -17.36
CA GLY A 65 27.04 26.26 -18.31
C GLY A 65 28.26 26.81 -17.57
N GLY A 66 29.45 26.66 -18.16
CA GLY A 66 30.65 27.29 -17.60
C GLY A 66 31.95 27.00 -18.33
N GLY A 67 32.19 27.71 -19.44
CA GLY A 67 33.52 28.24 -19.77
C GLY A 67 34.46 27.40 -20.62
N ALA A 68 34.81 27.94 -21.80
CA ALA A 68 35.96 27.59 -22.64
C ALA A 68 37.31 27.80 -21.88
N PRO A 69 38.46 27.34 -22.41
CA PRO A 69 39.05 27.86 -23.66
C PRO A 69 39.35 26.81 -24.73
#